data_AF-A0A4R6S592-F1
#
_entry.id   AF-A0A4R6S592-F1
#
_cell.length_a   1.000
_cell.length_b   1.000
_cell.length_c   1.000
_cell.angle_alpha   90.00
_cell.angle_beta   90.00
_cell.angle_gamma   90.00
#
_symmetry.space_group_name_H-M   'P 1'
#
loop_
_entity.id
_entity.type
_entity.pdbx_description
1 polymer ?
#
loop_
_entity_poly.entity_id
_entity_poly.type
_entity_poly.pdbx_seq_one_letter_code
_entity_poly.pdbx_strand_id
1 'polypeptide(L)'
;MIADLRESRAGWVWAAVAALGFVVLQLFLAPSERLWPDSARYAEGAYRVLGNDPHDAHLLAVRLWCTDQVTAAQAAKDGYAQCVAQNADHFTPTAQVRYQAIFDSRPGYPPAVAAVAPVIGVRSGLWVVPVFCGLLVLCGLSMASVVAVLLLS
;
A
#
# COMPACT_ATOMS: atom_id res chain seq x y z
N MET A 1 -14.08 -35.39 -3.00
CA MET A 1 -13.37 -34.80 -4.16
C MET A 1 -14.21 -33.76 -4.92
N ILE A 2 -15.48 -34.02 -5.27
CA ILE A 2 -16.34 -33.02 -5.97
C ILE A 2 -16.75 -31.83 -5.06
N ALA A 3 -16.97 -32.04 -3.77
CA ALA A 3 -17.32 -30.97 -2.82
C ALA A 3 -16.17 -29.96 -2.61
N ASP A 4 -14.92 -30.45 -2.58
CA ASP A 4 -13.68 -29.69 -2.40
C ASP A 4 -13.45 -28.67 -3.54
N LEU A 5 -13.80 -29.05 -4.78
CA LEU A 5 -13.69 -28.18 -5.96
C LEU A 5 -14.75 -27.06 -5.99
N ARG A 6 -15.88 -27.25 -5.30
CA ARG A 6 -16.96 -26.24 -5.24
C ARG A 6 -16.62 -25.15 -4.21
N GLU A 7 -16.02 -25.54 -3.10
CA GLU A 7 -15.54 -24.64 -2.05
C GLU A 7 -14.36 -23.79 -2.54
N SER A 8 -13.43 -24.39 -3.30
CA SER A 8 -12.31 -23.63 -3.90
C SER A 8 -12.79 -22.62 -4.94
N ARG A 9 -13.75 -23.00 -5.81
CA ARG A 9 -14.36 -22.08 -6.79
C ARG A 9 -15.06 -20.89 -6.14
N ALA A 10 -15.77 -21.11 -5.04
CA ALA A 10 -16.44 -20.02 -4.31
C ALA A 10 -15.44 -19.01 -3.72
N GLY A 11 -14.32 -19.48 -3.15
CA GLY A 11 -13.27 -18.61 -2.61
C GLY A 11 -12.63 -17.71 -3.68
N TRP A 12 -12.38 -18.25 -4.87
CA TRP A 12 -11.81 -17.49 -5.98
C TRP A 12 -12.75 -16.42 -6.54
N VAL A 13 -14.06 -16.67 -6.59
CA VAL A 13 -15.04 -15.65 -6.99
C VAL A 13 -15.05 -14.49 -6.00
N TRP A 14 -15.04 -14.76 -4.69
CA TRP A 14 -14.99 -13.68 -3.70
C TRP A 14 -13.68 -12.90 -3.74
N ALA A 15 -12.54 -13.57 -4.00
CA ALA A 15 -11.27 -12.89 -4.22
C ALA A 15 -11.31 -11.98 -5.47
N ALA A 16 -11.94 -12.45 -6.56
CA ALA A 16 -12.16 -11.66 -7.77
C ALA A 16 -13.01 -10.41 -7.50
N VAL A 17 -14.14 -10.59 -6.82
CA VAL A 17 -15.08 -9.52 -6.48
C VAL A 17 -14.40 -8.49 -5.57
N ALA A 18 -13.65 -8.96 -4.57
CA ALA A 18 -12.89 -8.08 -3.67
C ALA A 18 -11.80 -7.31 -4.42
N ALA A 19 -11.03 -7.96 -5.30
CA ALA A 19 -10.00 -7.32 -6.11
C ALA A 19 -10.59 -6.28 -7.07
N LEU A 20 -11.70 -6.61 -7.75
CA LEU A 20 -12.41 -5.69 -8.63
C LEU A 20 -12.94 -4.49 -7.86
N GLY A 21 -13.62 -4.73 -6.73
CA GLY A 21 -14.12 -3.69 -5.86
C GLY A 21 -13.00 -2.76 -5.38
N PHE A 22 -11.86 -3.33 -4.96
CA PHE A 22 -10.68 -2.57 -4.56
C PHE A 22 -10.13 -1.70 -5.72
N VAL A 23 -9.92 -2.28 -6.91
CA VAL A 23 -9.38 -1.53 -8.06
C VAL A 23 -10.32 -0.39 -8.47
N VAL A 24 -11.63 -0.64 -8.54
CA VAL A 24 -12.62 0.39 -8.84
C VAL A 24 -12.58 1.47 -7.75
N LEU A 25 -12.62 1.09 -6.48
CA LEU A 25 -12.56 2.05 -5.38
C LEU A 25 -11.31 2.93 -5.47
N GLN A 26 -10.15 2.33 -5.72
CA GLN A 26 -8.90 3.06 -5.85
C GLN A 26 -8.91 4.00 -7.06
N LEU A 27 -9.39 3.59 -8.23
CA LEU A 27 -9.42 4.46 -9.42
C LEU A 27 -10.37 5.65 -9.26
N PHE A 28 -11.49 5.48 -8.53
CA PHE A 28 -12.50 6.54 -8.36
C PHE A 28 -12.30 7.39 -7.09
N LEU A 29 -11.62 6.90 -6.05
CA LEU A 29 -11.35 7.65 -4.80
C LEU A 29 -9.88 8.09 -4.64
N ALA A 30 -8.98 7.67 -5.54
CA ALA A 30 -7.57 8.09 -5.56
C ALA A 30 -7.30 9.60 -5.60
N PRO A 31 -8.17 10.52 -6.08
CA PRO A 31 -7.83 11.94 -5.94
C PRO A 31 -7.75 12.43 -4.48
N SER A 32 -8.03 11.57 -3.49
CA SER A 32 -7.70 11.81 -2.08
C SER A 32 -6.44 11.05 -1.65
N GLU A 33 -5.30 11.30 -2.29
CA GLU A 33 -3.99 10.74 -1.91
C GLU A 33 -3.47 11.26 -0.55
N ARG A 34 -4.30 11.34 0.50
CA ARG A 34 -3.79 11.64 1.83
C ARG A 34 -3.14 10.39 2.40
N LEU A 35 -1.84 10.45 2.62
CA LEU A 35 -1.12 9.40 3.33
C LEU A 35 -1.64 9.29 4.77
N TRP A 36 -1.98 8.06 5.14
CA TRP A 36 -2.26 7.68 6.53
C TRP A 36 -0.96 7.33 7.25
N PRO A 37 -0.93 7.33 8.60
CA PRO A 37 0.24 6.91 9.38
C PRO A 37 0.77 5.53 8.94
N ASP A 38 -0.14 4.60 8.63
CA ASP A 38 0.19 3.27 8.10
C ASP A 38 0.97 3.33 6.79
N SER A 39 0.56 4.22 5.88
CA SER A 39 1.24 4.41 4.60
C SER A 39 2.62 5.03 4.79
N ALA A 40 2.77 5.94 5.77
CA ALA A 40 4.07 6.51 6.13
C ALA A 40 5.05 5.45 6.66
N ARG A 41 4.56 4.48 7.45
CA ARG A 41 5.36 3.32 7.88
C ARG A 41 5.83 2.45 6.71
N TYR A 42 4.98 2.21 5.71
CA TYR A 42 5.41 1.49 4.51
C TYR A 42 6.39 2.32 3.67
N ALA A 43 6.24 3.65 3.63
CA ALA A 43 7.19 4.55 2.99
C ALA A 43 8.57 4.49 3.65
N GLU A 44 8.61 4.51 4.99
CA GLU A 44 9.84 4.36 5.78
C GLU A 44 10.55 3.04 5.41
N GLY A 45 9.82 1.93 5.40
CA GLY A 45 10.35 0.63 4.96
C GLY A 45 10.90 0.68 3.53
N ALA A 46 10.21 1.34 2.60
CA ALA A 46 10.67 1.45 1.22
C ALA A 46 11.96 2.27 1.12
N TYR A 47 12.07 3.39 1.86
CA TYR A 47 13.29 4.18 1.92
C TYR A 47 14.48 3.41 2.52
N ARG A 48 14.24 2.55 3.53
CA ARG A 48 15.28 1.65 4.06
C ARG A 48 15.75 0.65 3.01
N VAL A 49 14.83 0.04 2.25
CA VAL A 49 15.17 -0.88 1.14
C VAL A 49 15.95 -0.15 0.04
N LEU A 50 15.66 1.12 -0.22
CA LEU A 50 16.41 1.97 -1.13
C LEU A 50 17.82 2.36 -0.61
N GLY A 51 18.19 1.93 0.61
CA GLY A 51 19.52 2.11 1.17
C GLY A 51 19.69 3.31 2.09
N ASN A 52 18.62 3.99 2.48
CA ASN A 52 18.70 5.07 3.48
C ASN A 52 18.92 4.48 4.88
N ASP A 53 19.69 5.18 5.71
CA ASP A 53 19.81 4.85 7.14
C ASP A 53 18.43 4.90 7.82
N PRO A 54 18.16 4.09 8.86
CA PRO A 54 16.87 4.09 9.56
C PRO A 54 16.37 5.47 9.97
N HIS A 55 17.25 6.37 10.43
CA HIS A 55 16.86 7.73 10.83
C HIS A 55 16.43 8.57 9.61
N ASP A 56 17.21 8.53 8.53
CA ASP A 56 16.92 9.29 7.32
C ASP A 56 15.67 8.78 6.61
N ALA A 57 15.47 7.46 6.58
CA ALA A 57 14.28 6.83 6.05
C ALA A 57 13.01 7.27 6.80
N HIS A 58 13.10 7.37 8.13
CA HIS A 58 12.02 7.88 8.97
C HIS A 58 11.71 9.34 8.66
N LEU A 59 12.72 10.21 8.61
CA LEU A 59 12.53 11.62 8.26
C LEU A 59 11.99 11.84 6.84
N LEU A 60 12.39 11.02 5.87
CA LEU A 60 11.83 11.05 4.51
C LEU A 60 10.34 10.69 4.52
N ALA A 61 9.96 9.64 5.25
CA ALA A 61 8.57 9.22 5.38
C ALA A 61 7.70 10.22 6.16
N VAL A 62 8.23 10.82 7.23
CA VAL A 62 7.55 11.90 7.99
C VAL A 62 7.32 13.11 7.10
N ARG A 63 8.33 13.55 6.34
CA ARG A 63 8.16 14.67 5.39
C ARG A 63 7.11 14.36 4.33
N LEU A 64 7.11 13.12 3.82
CA LEU A 64 6.13 12.68 2.84
C LEU A 64 4.70 12.72 3.41
N TRP A 65 4.50 12.21 4.63
CA TRP A 65 3.21 12.20 5.31
C TRP A 65 2.73 13.60 5.70
N CYS A 66 3.58 14.41 6.31
CA CYS A 66 3.23 15.75 6.75
C CYS A 66 2.83 16.66 5.58
N THR A 67 3.33 16.40 4.37
CA THR A 67 2.92 17.13 3.16
C THR A 67 1.42 16.99 2.87
N ASP A 68 0.78 15.88 3.29
CA ASP A 68 -0.65 15.62 3.04
C ASP A 68 -1.57 16.06 4.16
N GLN A 69 -1.02 16.22 5.37
CA GLN A 69 -1.79 16.49 6.58
C GLN A 69 -2.07 17.97 6.77
N VAL A 70 -1.19 18.84 6.28
CA VAL A 70 -1.46 20.28 6.27
C VAL A 70 -2.33 20.64 5.07
N THR A 71 -3.54 21.13 5.34
CA THR A 71 -4.34 21.80 4.30
C THR A 71 -3.61 23.04 3.79
N ALA A 72 -3.95 23.54 2.60
CA ALA A 72 -3.39 24.79 2.07
C ALA A 72 -3.53 25.99 3.05
N ALA A 73 -4.58 25.99 3.90
CA ALA A 73 -4.79 27.00 4.94
C ALA A 73 -3.89 26.82 6.18
N GLN A 74 -3.45 25.59 6.46
CA GLN A 74 -2.53 25.24 7.56
C GLN A 74 -1.06 25.19 7.12
N ALA A 75 -0.79 25.27 5.82
CA ALA A 75 0.55 25.29 5.23
C ALA A 75 1.33 26.60 5.50
N ALA A 76 0.75 27.54 6.26
CA ALA A 76 1.57 28.52 6.98
C ALA A 76 2.66 27.72 7.72
N LYS A 77 3.93 28.06 7.46
CA LYS A 77 5.14 27.25 7.76
C LYS A 77 5.11 26.50 9.10
N ASP A 78 4.45 27.06 10.10
CA ASP A 78 4.29 26.52 11.43
C ASP A 78 3.58 25.16 11.46
N GLY A 79 2.56 24.91 10.64
CA GLY A 79 1.81 23.64 10.66
C GLY A 79 2.61 22.45 10.15
N TYR A 80 3.38 22.64 9.07
CA TYR A 80 4.26 21.60 8.53
C TYR A 80 5.45 21.34 9.47
N ALA A 81 6.10 22.41 9.94
CA ALA A 81 7.22 22.29 10.87
C ALA A 81 6.80 21.61 12.17
N GLN A 82 5.61 21.94 12.70
CA GLN A 82 5.04 21.29 13.88
C GLN A 82 4.75 19.81 13.63
N CYS A 83 4.19 19.44 12.48
CA CYS A 83 3.95 18.03 12.13
C CYS A 83 5.24 17.22 12.10
N VAL A 84 6.29 17.75 11.45
CA VAL A 84 7.60 17.10 11.38
C VAL A 84 8.21 16.97 12.77
N ALA A 85 8.18 18.04 13.57
CA ALA A 85 8.73 18.04 14.93
C ALA A 85 8.01 17.05 15.86
N GLN A 86 6.68 16.95 15.77
CA GLN A 86 5.88 16.02 16.57
C GLN A 86 6.15 14.55 16.22
N ASN A 87 6.61 14.26 14.99
CA ASN A 87 6.81 12.91 14.50
C ASN A 87 8.28 12.60 14.21
N ALA A 88 9.22 13.40 14.72
CA ALA A 88 10.64 13.28 14.42
C ALA A 88 11.23 11.91 14.84
N ASP A 89 10.72 11.33 15.92
CA ASP A 89 11.23 10.06 16.47
C ASP A 89 10.31 8.86 16.18
N HIS A 90 9.00 9.10 16.03
CA HIS A 90 8.01 8.06 15.78
C HIS A 90 6.72 8.65 15.18
N PHE A 91 5.99 7.85 14.41
CA PHE A 91 4.67 8.27 13.93
C PHE A 91 3.64 8.14 15.05
N THR A 92 2.86 9.18 15.37
CA THR A 92 1.71 9.09 16.29
C THR A 92 0.42 8.74 15.53
N PRO A 93 -0.48 7.90 16.10
CA PRO A 93 -0.46 7.20 17.40
C PRO A 93 0.28 5.84 17.36
N THR A 94 1.07 5.57 16.32
CA THR A 94 1.61 4.25 15.96
C THR A 94 2.79 3.75 16.80
N ALA A 95 3.15 4.45 17.87
CA ALA A 95 4.23 4.06 18.78
C ALA A 95 3.94 2.76 19.55
N GLN A 96 2.69 2.28 19.54
CA GLN A 96 2.29 1.08 20.24
C GLN A 96 2.91 -0.19 19.63
N VAL A 97 3.49 -1.06 20.46
CA VAL A 97 4.14 -2.32 20.05
C VAL A 97 3.21 -3.19 19.20
N ARG A 98 1.94 -3.32 19.60
CA ARG A 98 0.95 -4.10 18.84
C ARG A 98 0.73 -3.58 17.42
N TYR A 99 0.80 -2.27 17.24
CA TYR A 99 0.62 -1.66 15.92
C TYR A 99 1.84 -1.94 15.03
N GLN A 100 3.05 -1.85 15.57
CA GLN A 100 4.28 -2.14 14.82
C GLN A 100 4.34 -3.59 14.31
N ALA A 101 3.86 -4.54 15.10
CA ALA A 101 3.82 -5.96 14.72
C ALA A 101 3.04 -6.24 13.40
N ILE A 102 2.12 -5.35 12.99
CA ILE A 102 1.40 -5.48 11.71
C ILE A 102 2.36 -5.36 10.53
N PHE A 103 3.33 -4.46 10.62
CA PHE A 103 4.27 -4.18 9.53
C PHE A 103 5.33 -5.28 9.43
N ASP A 104 5.76 -5.84 10.57
CA ASP A 104 6.67 -6.98 10.61
C ASP A 104 6.07 -8.23 9.97
N SER A 105 4.74 -8.39 10.05
CA SER A 105 4.03 -9.49 9.40
C SER A 105 3.91 -9.37 7.87
N ARG A 106 4.28 -8.22 7.29
CA ARG A 106 4.09 -7.88 5.87
C ARG A 106 5.39 -7.39 5.21
N PRO A 107 6.47 -8.18 5.25
CA PRO A 107 7.79 -7.71 4.79
C PRO A 107 7.87 -7.47 3.29
N GLY A 108 6.95 -8.02 2.48
CA GLY A 108 7.01 -7.95 1.03
C GLY A 108 6.57 -6.62 0.42
N TYR A 109 5.78 -5.82 1.14
CA TYR A 109 5.23 -4.58 0.57
C TYR A 109 6.27 -3.47 0.38
N PRO A 110 7.13 -3.16 1.38
CA PRO A 110 8.14 -2.12 1.20
C PRO A 110 9.15 -2.40 0.05
N PRO A 111 9.67 -3.63 -0.15
CA PRO A 111 10.51 -3.95 -1.30
C PRO A 111 9.80 -3.80 -2.65
N ALA A 112 8.52 -4.17 -2.75
CA ALA A 112 7.75 -4.01 -3.98
C ALA A 112 7.60 -2.52 -4.36
N VAL A 113 7.35 -1.67 -3.38
CA VAL A 113 7.31 -0.21 -3.56
C VAL A 113 8.69 0.33 -3.94
N ALA A 114 9.74 -0.12 -3.26
CA ALA A 114 11.12 0.29 -3.55
C ALA A 114 11.55 -0.07 -4.99
N ALA A 115 11.09 -1.18 -5.55
CA ALA A 115 11.41 -1.59 -6.92
C ALA A 115 10.87 -0.62 -7.98
N VAL A 116 9.72 0.02 -7.73
CA VAL A 116 9.10 0.97 -8.69
C VAL A 116 9.44 2.43 -8.37
N ALA A 117 9.85 2.72 -7.13
CA ALA A 117 10.14 4.07 -6.66
C ALA A 117 11.16 4.88 -7.50
N PRO A 118 12.21 4.28 -8.13
CA PRO A 118 13.11 5.04 -8.99
C PRO A 118 12.44 5.66 -10.22
N VAL A 119 11.31 5.11 -10.66
CA VAL A 119 10.59 5.57 -11.87
C VAL A 119 9.46 6.53 -11.50
N ILE A 120 8.68 6.19 -10.47
CA ILE A 120 7.43 6.91 -10.15
C ILE A 120 7.43 7.55 -8.76
N GLY A 121 8.48 7.38 -7.97
CA GLY A 121 8.56 7.81 -6.58
C GLY A 121 7.86 6.87 -5.60
N VAL A 122 8.23 6.96 -4.32
CA VAL A 122 7.68 6.12 -3.23
C VAL A 122 6.18 6.36 -3.06
N ARG A 123 5.74 7.62 -3.13
CA ARG A 123 4.31 7.99 -2.98
C ARG A 123 3.43 7.25 -3.98
N SER A 124 3.71 7.41 -5.27
CA SER A 124 2.93 6.75 -6.31
C SER A 124 3.13 5.24 -6.27
N GLY A 125 4.32 4.75 -5.86
CA GLY A 125 4.55 3.33 -5.62
C GLY A 125 3.60 2.72 -4.58
N LEU A 126 3.30 3.43 -3.49
CA LEU A 126 2.34 3.00 -2.46
C LEU A 126 0.90 2.86 -2.97
N TRP A 127 0.57 3.43 -4.13
CA TRP A 127 -0.73 3.29 -4.76
C TRP A 127 -0.70 2.32 -5.94
N VAL A 128 0.32 2.41 -6.80
CA VAL A 128 0.46 1.57 -8.01
C VAL A 128 0.63 0.11 -7.65
N VAL A 129 1.45 -0.23 -6.67
CA VAL A 129 1.71 -1.63 -6.29
C VAL A 129 0.44 -2.39 -5.92
N PRO A 130 -0.40 -1.93 -4.97
CA PRO A 130 -1.60 -2.67 -4.60
C PRO A 130 -2.64 -2.71 -5.72
N VAL A 131 -2.78 -1.65 -6.53
CA VAL A 131 -3.66 -1.66 -7.71
C VAL A 131 -3.19 -2.68 -8.73
N PHE A 132 -1.90 -2.71 -9.03
CA PHE A 132 -1.29 -3.68 -9.94
C PHE A 132 -1.48 -5.12 -9.45
N CYS A 133 -1.24 -5.39 -8.16
CA CYS A 133 -1.52 -6.70 -7.57
C CYS A 133 -3.01 -7.09 -7.69
N GLY A 134 -3.93 -6.14 -7.47
CA GLY A 134 -5.36 -6.36 -7.67
C GLY A 134 -5.70 -6.75 -9.11
N LEU A 135 -5.12 -6.05 -10.09
CA LEU A 135 -5.26 -6.38 -11.52
C LEU A 135 -4.68 -7.76 -11.87
N LEU A 136 -3.53 -8.13 -11.29
CA LEU A 136 -2.95 -9.47 -11.50
C LEU A 136 -3.85 -10.58 -10.98
N VAL A 137 -4.52 -10.38 -9.84
CA VAL A 137 -5.51 -11.35 -9.34
C VAL A 137 -6.64 -11.51 -10.36
N LEU A 138 -7.18 -10.41 -10.89
CA LEU A 138 -8.23 -10.44 -11.91
C LEU A 138 -7.78 -11.13 -13.21
N CYS A 139 -6.54 -10.89 -13.65
CA CYS A 139 -5.96 -11.54 -14.84
C CYS A 139 -5.64 -13.03 -14.63
N GLY A 140 -5.14 -13.42 -13.46
CA GLY A 140 -4.88 -14.83 -13.14
C GLY A 140 -6.18 -15.65 -13.16
N LEU A 141 -7.28 -15.05 -12.70
CA LEU A 141 -8.62 -15.63 -12.73
C LEU A 141 -9.18 -15.79 -14.16
N SER A 142 -8.93 -14.82 -15.04
CA SER A 142 -9.39 -14.91 -16.44
C SER A 142 -8.65 -16.01 -17.18
N MET A 143 -7.33 -16.14 -16.98
CA MET A 143 -6.52 -17.21 -17.59
C MET A 143 -6.93 -18.61 -17.08
N ALA A 144 -7.16 -18.78 -15.78
CA ALA A 144 -7.60 -20.06 -15.21
C ALA A 144 -8.98 -20.49 -15.75
N SER A 145 -9.88 -19.52 -15.96
CA SER A 145 -11.22 -19.77 -16.52
C SER A 145 -11.16 -20.19 -17.99
N VAL A 146 -10.31 -19.53 -18.79
CA VAL A 146 -10.10 -19.88 -20.22
C VAL A 146 -9.49 -21.26 -20.38
N VAL A 147 -8.47 -21.60 -19.58
CA VAL A 147 -7.86 -22.94 -19.60
C VAL A 147 -8.87 -24.01 -19.18
N ALA A 148 -9.70 -23.76 -18.16
CA ALA A 148 -10.73 -24.70 -17.75
C ALA A 148 -11.79 -24.94 -18.85
N VAL A 149 -12.21 -23.88 -19.57
CA VAL A 149 -13.14 -24.01 -20.70
C VAL A 149 -12.51 -24.79 -21.85
N LEU A 150 -11.25 -24.50 -22.20
CA LEU A 150 -10.51 -25.21 -23.25
C LEU A 150 -10.22 -26.69 -22.91
N LEU A 151 -10.04 -27.04 -21.65
CA LEU A 151 -9.86 -28.44 -21.22
C LEU A 151 -11.19 -29.22 -21.13
N LEU A 152 -12.33 -28.53 -21.16
CA LEU A 152 -13.68 -29.12 -21.12
C LEU A 152 -14.37 -29.13 -22.49
N SER A 153 -13.73 -28.60 -23.54
CA SER A 153 -14.20 -28.55 -24.93
C SER A 153 -13.42 -29.55 -25.79
#